data_AF-A0A532EGI8-F1
#
_entry.id   AF-A0A532EGI8-F1
#
_cell.length_a   1.000
_cell.length_b   1.000
_cell.length_c   1.000
_cell.angle_alpha   90.00
_cell.angle_beta   90.00
_cell.angle_gamma   90.00
#
_symmetry.space_group_name_H-M   'P 1'
#
loop_
_entity.id
_entity.type
_entity.pdbx_description
1 polymer ?
#
loop_
_entity_poly.entity_id
_entity_poly.type
_entity_poly.pdbx_seq_one_letter_code
_entity_poly.pdbx_strand_id
1 'polypeptide(L)'
;AQEFFELPAPSPYMQFTVRVKASAKGLLPAVTHVDGTARVQTVTREANPRFYDLLATFGRLTGVPVLLNTSFNVQEPIVCTPEDAVRCFQRTQVEWLVLGNLLVGRSSPPAISNHAC
;
A
#
# COMPACT_ATOMS: atom_id res chain seq x y z
N ALA A 1 -2.01 -9.64 -11.30
CA ALA A 1 -0.58 -9.21 -11.29
C ALA A 1 0.04 -9.22 -12.69
N GLN A 2 0.08 -10.36 -13.39
CA GLN A 2 0.66 -10.46 -14.74
C GLN A 2 -0.05 -9.58 -15.80
N GLU A 3 -1.30 -9.16 -15.55
CA GLU A 3 -1.99 -8.17 -16.37
C GLU A 3 -1.33 -6.77 -16.35
N PHE A 4 -0.74 -6.38 -15.23
CA PHE A 4 -0.19 -5.04 -15.00
C PHE A 4 1.34 -4.98 -15.08
N PHE A 5 2.03 -6.09 -14.80
CA PHE A 5 3.49 -6.15 -14.68
C PHE A 5 4.08 -7.27 -15.53
N GLU A 6 5.29 -7.05 -16.05
CA GLU A 6 6.12 -8.06 -16.71
C GLU A 6 6.76 -8.96 -15.64
N LEU A 7 5.93 -9.82 -15.06
CA LEU A 7 6.28 -10.63 -13.90
C LEU A 7 6.48 -12.10 -14.31
N PRO A 8 7.73 -12.63 -14.30
CA PRO A 8 8.01 -14.00 -14.75
C PRO A 8 7.56 -15.06 -13.74
N ALA A 9 7.49 -14.71 -12.45
CA ALA A 9 7.06 -15.58 -11.36
C ALA A 9 6.47 -14.75 -10.20
N PRO A 10 5.70 -15.35 -9.27
CA PRO A 10 5.22 -14.65 -8.09
C PRO A 10 6.35 -13.93 -7.32
N SER A 11 6.06 -12.75 -6.79
CA SER A 11 6.98 -11.94 -5.99
C SER A 11 6.35 -11.64 -4.61
N PRO A 12 6.30 -12.60 -3.69
CA PRO A 12 5.58 -12.45 -2.42
C PRO A 12 6.22 -11.48 -1.42
N TYR A 13 7.50 -11.15 -1.59
CA TYR A 13 8.30 -10.42 -0.60
C TYR A 13 8.75 -9.02 -1.03
N MET A 14 8.26 -8.52 -2.17
CA MET A 14 8.58 -7.16 -2.64
C MET A 14 10.10 -6.91 -2.76
N GLN A 15 10.86 -7.92 -3.17
CA GLN A 15 12.34 -7.90 -3.21
C GLN A 15 12.92 -7.42 -4.54
N PHE A 16 12.18 -7.59 -5.64
CA PHE A 16 12.64 -7.31 -6.99
C PHE A 16 11.76 -6.27 -7.68
N THR A 17 12.37 -5.50 -8.57
CA THR A 17 11.66 -4.58 -9.46
C THR A 17 11.35 -5.25 -10.78
N VAL A 18 10.17 -4.98 -11.33
CA VAL A 18 9.74 -5.43 -12.65
C VAL A 18 9.19 -4.27 -13.46
N ARG A 19 9.13 -4.44 -14.78
CA ARG A 19 8.56 -3.44 -15.68
C ARG A 19 7.04 -3.39 -15.54
N VAL A 20 6.48 -2.19 -15.52
CA VAL A 20 5.04 -2.00 -15.67
C VAL A 20 4.68 -2.14 -17.15
N LYS A 21 3.67 -2.95 -17.46
CA LYS A 21 3.24 -3.17 -18.85
C LYS A 21 2.74 -1.87 -19.47
N ALA A 22 2.98 -1.70 -20.76
CA ALA A 22 2.53 -0.52 -21.50
C ALA A 22 1.01 -0.28 -21.39
N SER A 23 0.21 -1.36 -21.37
CA SER A 23 -1.25 -1.32 -21.18
C SER A 23 -1.69 -0.79 -19.82
N ALA A 24 -0.83 -0.86 -18.80
CA ALA A 24 -1.09 -0.38 -17.45
C ALA A 24 -0.45 0.99 -17.16
N LYS A 25 0.29 1.56 -18.12
CA LYS A 25 0.95 2.85 -17.96
C LYS A 25 -0.10 3.95 -17.79
N GLY A 26 0.06 4.78 -16.76
CA GLY A 26 -0.91 5.82 -16.40
C GLY A 26 -2.02 5.37 -15.46
N LEU A 27 -2.28 4.06 -15.33
CA LEU A 27 -3.22 3.52 -14.32
C LEU A 27 -2.56 3.39 -12.95
N LEU A 28 -1.23 3.22 -12.91
CA LEU A 28 -0.46 2.91 -11.70
C LEU A 28 0.59 3.99 -11.33
N PRO A 29 0.30 5.31 -11.40
CA PRO A 29 1.32 6.34 -11.24
C PRO A 29 1.96 6.33 -9.84
N ALA A 30 1.19 6.04 -8.80
CA ALA A 30 1.66 6.06 -7.41
C ALA A 30 2.68 4.94 -7.07
N VAL A 31 2.73 3.88 -7.87
CA VAL A 31 3.61 2.71 -7.64
C VAL A 31 4.68 2.54 -8.70
N THR A 32 4.69 3.40 -9.73
CA THR A 32 5.61 3.31 -10.87
C THR A 32 6.74 4.32 -10.68
N HIS A 33 7.98 3.84 -10.70
CA HIS A 33 9.18 4.67 -10.71
C HIS A 33 9.32 5.45 -12.03
N VAL A 34 10.16 6.48 -12.03
CA VAL A 34 10.42 7.33 -13.21
C VAL A 34 10.94 6.55 -14.42
N ASP A 35 11.60 5.42 -14.21
CA ASP A 35 12.12 4.52 -15.26
C ASP A 35 11.07 3.52 -15.80
N GLY A 36 9.84 3.55 -15.27
CA GLY A 36 8.75 2.66 -15.64
C GLY A 36 8.74 1.30 -14.92
N THR A 37 9.55 1.13 -13.88
CA THR A 37 9.56 -0.09 -13.05
C THR A 37 8.72 0.06 -11.78
N ALA A 38 8.38 -1.05 -11.13
CA ALA A 38 7.72 -1.09 -9.83
C ALA A 38 8.27 -2.25 -9.00
N ARG A 39 8.33 -2.09 -7.67
CA ARG A 39 8.69 -3.16 -6.74
C ARG A 39 7.41 -3.87 -6.26
N VAL A 40 7.14 -5.04 -6.82
CA VAL A 40 5.82 -5.67 -6.72
C VAL A 40 5.76 -6.71 -5.61
N GLN A 41 4.70 -6.65 -4.80
CA GLN A 41 4.28 -7.73 -3.92
C GLN A 41 3.07 -8.46 -4.51
N THR A 42 3.20 -9.75 -4.82
CA THR A 42 2.04 -10.59 -5.17
C THR A 42 1.48 -11.25 -3.93
N VAL A 43 0.15 -11.17 -3.78
CA VAL A 43 -0.57 -11.76 -2.65
C VAL A 43 -1.49 -12.84 -3.18
N THR A 44 -1.42 -14.05 -2.63
CA THR A 44 -2.40 -15.11 -2.87
C THR A 44 -3.38 -15.18 -1.71
N ARG A 45 -4.57 -15.74 -1.95
CA ARG A 45 -5.58 -15.86 -0.91
C ARG A 45 -5.17 -16.84 0.17
N GLU A 46 -4.42 -17.87 -0.18
CA GLU A 46 -3.89 -18.89 0.73
C GLU A 46 -2.86 -18.29 1.69
N ALA A 47 -2.02 -17.37 1.21
CA ALA A 47 -0.97 -16.76 2.03
C ALA A 47 -1.52 -15.67 2.97
N ASN A 48 -2.48 -14.86 2.51
CA ASN A 48 -3.10 -13.82 3.33
C ASN A 48 -4.53 -13.50 2.84
N PRO A 49 -5.56 -14.21 3.35
CA PRO A 49 -6.93 -14.04 2.89
C PRO A 49 -7.45 -12.62 3.05
N ARG A 50 -7.15 -11.95 4.19
CA ARG A 50 -7.64 -10.59 4.47
C ARG A 50 -7.06 -9.56 3.50
N PHE A 51 -5.77 -9.64 3.22
CA PHE A 51 -5.11 -8.69 2.33
C PHE A 51 -5.46 -8.97 0.86
N TYR A 52 -5.65 -10.24 0.49
CA TYR A 52 -6.19 -10.61 -0.82
C TYR A 52 -7.61 -10.05 -1.02
N ASP A 53 -8.51 -10.27 -0.06
CA ASP A 53 -9.89 -9.82 -0.15
C ASP A 53 -9.99 -8.27 -0.18
N LEU A 54 -9.06 -7.56 0.47
CA LEU A 54 -8.90 -6.11 0.34
C LEU A 54 -8.54 -5.70 -1.10
N LEU A 55 -7.49 -6.31 -1.69
CA LEU A 55 -7.07 -6.01 -3.07
C LEU A 55 -8.16 -6.35 -4.09
N ALA A 56 -8.84 -7.48 -3.92
CA ALA A 56 -9.94 -7.91 -4.78
C ALA A 56 -11.13 -6.95 -4.69
N THR A 57 -11.47 -6.50 -3.48
CA THR A 57 -12.56 -5.52 -3.27
C THR A 57 -12.20 -4.16 -3.85
N PHE A 58 -10.98 -3.68 -3.62
CA PHE A 58 -10.47 -2.46 -4.23
C PHE A 58 -10.55 -2.54 -5.77
N GLY A 59 -10.09 -3.64 -6.36
CA GLY A 59 -10.18 -3.87 -7.80
C GLY A 59 -11.61 -3.91 -8.35
N ARG A 60 -12.59 -4.47 -7.61
CA ARG A 60 -14.01 -4.41 -8.01
C ARG A 60 -14.56 -2.97 -8.02
N LEU A 61 -14.06 -2.11 -7.13
CA LEU A 61 -14.52 -0.72 -7.02
C LEU A 61 -13.82 0.21 -8.01
N THR A 62 -12.54 -0.01 -8.29
CA THR A 62 -11.70 0.93 -9.07
C THR A 62 -11.31 0.41 -10.45
N GLY A 63 -11.52 -0.89 -10.72
CA GLY A 63 -10.98 -1.58 -11.89
C GLY A 63 -9.50 -1.97 -11.76
N VAL A 64 -8.81 -1.55 -10.70
CA VAL A 64 -7.37 -1.76 -10.53
C VAL A 64 -7.07 -2.43 -9.18
N PRO A 65 -6.77 -3.74 -9.12
CA PRO A 65 -6.51 -4.46 -7.87
C PRO A 65 -5.06 -4.27 -7.37
N VAL A 66 -4.58 -3.02 -7.30
CA VAL A 66 -3.20 -2.68 -6.89
C VAL A 66 -3.24 -1.54 -5.88
N LEU A 67 -2.55 -1.72 -4.75
CA LEU A 67 -2.38 -0.71 -3.71
C LEU A 67 -0.91 -0.36 -3.52
N LEU A 68 -0.64 0.89 -3.16
CA LEU A 68 0.67 1.29 -2.65
C LEU A 68 0.88 0.65 -1.28
N ASN A 69 1.96 -0.12 -1.14
CA ASN A 69 2.36 -0.72 0.13
C ASN A 69 3.70 -0.12 0.58
N THR A 70 3.72 0.49 1.76
CA THR A 70 4.91 1.08 2.38
C THR A 70 5.00 0.68 3.84
N SER A 71 6.18 0.83 4.45
CA SER A 71 6.39 0.51 5.86
C SER A 71 5.53 1.41 6.74
N PHE A 72 4.81 0.79 7.69
CA PHE A 72 4.09 1.55 8.70
C PHE A 72 5.05 1.92 9.84
N ASN A 73 5.70 3.08 9.70
CA ASN A 73 6.62 3.67 10.67
C ASN A 73 6.83 5.18 10.40
N VAL A 74 7.47 5.90 11.32
CA VAL A 74 7.96 7.28 11.14
C VAL A 74 9.45 7.35 11.47
N GLN A 75 10.31 7.01 10.51
CA GLN A 75 11.78 6.96 10.67
C GLN A 75 12.23 6.12 11.89
N GLU A 76 11.45 5.10 12.22
CA GLU A 76 11.65 4.18 13.34
C GLU A 76 11.43 2.73 12.84
N PRO A 77 11.70 1.70 13.64
CA PRO A 77 11.38 0.32 13.28
C PRO A 77 9.90 0.15 12.89
N ILE A 78 9.61 -0.85 12.08
CA ILE A 78 8.22 -1.18 11.72
C ILE A 78 7.44 -1.51 13.00
N VAL A 79 6.22 -1.01 13.09
CA VAL A 79 5.25 -1.30 14.15
C VAL A 79 5.12 -2.80 14.39
N CYS A 80 5.25 -3.24 15.64
CA CYS A 80 5.09 -4.65 16.04
C CYS A 80 4.00 -4.88 17.09
N THR A 81 3.57 -3.84 17.81
CA THR A 81 2.52 -3.91 18.83
C THR A 81 1.34 -2.99 18.51
N PRO A 82 0.13 -3.27 19.04
CA PRO A 82 -0.99 -2.34 18.98
C PRO A 82 -0.65 -0.92 19.47
N GLU A 83 0.13 -0.83 20.54
CA GLU A 83 0.58 0.43 21.13
C GLU A 83 1.50 1.21 20.17
N ASP A 84 2.41 0.52 19.49
CA ASP A 84 3.26 1.12 18.45
C ASP A 84 2.40 1.62 17.28
N ALA A 85 1.39 0.85 16.87
CA ALA A 85 0.49 1.20 15.77
C ALA A 85 -0.26 2.51 16.07
N VAL A 86 -0.79 2.65 17.29
CA VAL A 86 -1.49 3.85 17.74
C VAL A 86 -0.52 5.04 17.83
N ARG A 87 0.67 4.84 18.40
CA ARG A 87 1.69 5.89 18.50
C ARG A 87 2.14 6.39 17.12
N CYS A 88 2.42 5.48 16.21
CA CYS A 88 2.79 5.79 14.84
C CYS A 88 1.64 6.49 14.11
N PHE A 89 0.41 5.98 14.21
CA PHE A 89 -0.78 6.59 13.63
C PHE A 89 -0.93 8.06 14.05
N GLN A 90 -0.81 8.36 15.35
CA GLN A 90 -0.90 9.72 15.89
C GLN A 90 0.15 10.68 15.31
N ARG A 91 1.34 10.19 14.97
CA ARG A 91 2.48 10.95 14.42
C ARG A 91 2.45 11.14 12.90
N THR A 92 1.60 10.41 12.18
CA THR A 92 1.45 10.54 10.73
C THR A 92 0.27 11.41 10.33
N GLN A 93 0.14 11.74 9.04
CA GLN A 93 -1.05 12.40 8.49
C GLN A 93 -2.09 11.40 7.95
N VAL A 94 -1.91 10.09 8.16
CA VAL A 94 -2.90 9.11 7.69
C VAL A 94 -4.21 9.28 8.47
N GLU A 95 -5.33 9.15 7.77
CA GLU A 95 -6.66 9.47 8.30
C GLU A 95 -7.31 8.29 9.03
N TRP A 96 -6.95 7.07 8.61
CA TRP A 96 -7.56 5.83 9.08
C TRP A 96 -6.50 4.83 9.52
N LEU A 97 -6.75 4.18 10.65
CA LEU A 97 -6.01 3.03 11.15
C LEU A 97 -6.96 1.83 11.24
N VAL A 98 -6.57 0.73 10.59
CA VAL A 98 -7.22 -0.57 10.75
C VAL A 98 -6.36 -1.43 11.68
N LEU A 99 -6.90 -1.78 12.84
CA LEU A 99 -6.21 -2.58 13.85
C LEU A 99 -7.06 -3.80 14.23
N GLY A 100 -6.73 -4.96 13.67
CA GLY A 100 -7.55 -6.15 13.84
C GLY A 100 -8.95 -5.94 13.23
N ASN A 101 -9.98 -5.90 14.06
CA ASN A 101 -11.37 -5.66 13.67
C ASN A 101 -11.86 -4.24 14.02
N LEU A 102 -10.94 -3.36 14.42
CA LEU A 102 -11.23 -1.97 14.77
C LEU A 102 -10.83 -1.05 13.61
N LEU A 103 -11.68 -0.07 13.32
CA LEU A 103 -11.39 1.03 12.41
C LEU A 103 -11.38 2.33 13.23
N VAL A 104 -10.25 3.01 13.24
CA VAL A 104 -10.07 4.28 13.96
C VAL A 104 -9.86 5.38 12.93
N GLY A 105 -10.73 6.39 12.97
CA GLY A 105 -10.60 7.60 12.16
C GLY A 105 -10.13 8.77 13.01
N ARG A 106 -9.47 9.76 12.39
CA ARG A 106 -9.21 11.04 13.05
C ARG A 106 -10.51 11.82 13.18
N SER A 107 -10.79 12.32 14.38
CA SER A 107 -12.03 13.06 14.70
C SER A 107 -12.12 14.45 14.04
N SER A 108 -11.05 14.94 13.38
CA SER A 108 -10.99 16.15 12.55
C SER A 108 -9.66 16.14 11.78
N PRO A 109 -9.58 16.72 10.57
CA PRO A 109 -8.34 16.77 9.81
C PRO A 109 -7.25 17.52 10.61
N PRO A 110 -5.99 17.09 10.56
CA PRO A 110 -4.90 17.89 11.11
C PRO A 110 -4.94 19.27 10.45
N ALA A 111 -4.86 20.34 11.24
CA ALA A 111 -4.73 21.69 10.70
C ALA A 111 -3.56 21.69 9.72
N ILE A 112 -3.81 22.09 8.47
CA ILE A 112 -2.75 22.27 7.48
C ILE A 112 -1.90 23.44 7.98
N SER A 113 -0.81 23.16 8.69
CA SER A 113 0.25 24.13 8.84
C SER A 113 1.02 24.14 7.52
N ASN A 114 0.89 25.24 6.77
CA ASN A 114 1.72 25.53 5.61
C ASN A 114 3.19 25.52 6.03
N HIS A 115 3.85 24.38 5.94
CA HIS A 115 5.30 24.35 5.85
C HIS A 115 5.65 24.58 4.39
N ALA A 116 5.74 25.87 4.04
CA ALA A 116 6.39 26.30 2.83
C ALA A 116 7.86 25.86 2.88
N CYS A 117 8.25 25.06 1.88
CA CYS A 117 9.62 24.94 1.40
C CYS A 117 9.53 24.97 -0.13
#